data_AF-A0A925HV69-F1
#
_entry.id   AF-A0A925HV69-F1
#
_cell.length_a   1.000
_cell.length_b   1.000
_cell.length_c   1.000
_cell.angle_alpha   90.00
_cell.angle_beta   90.00
_cell.angle_gamma   90.00
#
_symmetry.space_group_name_H-M   'P 1'
#
loop_
_entity.id
_entity.type
_entity.pdbx_description
1 polymer ?
#
loop_
_entity_poly.entity_id
_entity_poly.type
_entity_poly.pdbx_seq_one_letter_code
_entity_poly.pdbx_strand_id
1 'polypeptide(L)'
;YITTDHGRDSVSGKHHGGQSARERTTWIVTNAKDLNENFKKKPAIVDIFPSLMSWLQVSTSVDKLMEVDGVNLTGAISAIEPRASYKNDSIHLQWTAIQKEGTAKVWLSKTNKFKKGGKDKYSIVATADVAKEKISFEVKGARSDFYKVVIEFPHNLLNRWIVVQKDSNRKN
;
A
#
# COMPACT_ATOMS: atom_id res chain seq x y z
N TYR A 1 13.17 -16.42 -2.95
CA TYR A 1 11.79 -16.38 -3.47
C TYR A 1 11.82 -16.69 -4.96
N ILE A 2 10.96 -17.58 -5.43
CA ILE A 2 10.71 -17.86 -6.85
C ILE A 2 9.28 -17.37 -7.14
N THR A 3 9.07 -16.62 -8.22
CA THR A 3 7.77 -16.00 -8.51
C THR A 3 7.51 -15.84 -10.01
N THR A 4 6.30 -15.44 -10.35
CA THR A 4 5.95 -14.85 -11.65
C THR A 4 5.65 -13.36 -11.50
N ASP A 5 5.95 -12.59 -12.55
CA ASP A 5 5.64 -11.16 -12.63
C ASP A 5 4.20 -10.92 -13.10
N HIS A 6 3.75 -11.68 -14.09
CA HIS A 6 2.37 -11.67 -14.59
C HIS A 6 2.05 -12.90 -15.45
N GLY A 7 0.78 -13.09 -15.79
CA GLY A 7 0.32 -14.08 -16.77
C GLY A 7 0.45 -13.62 -18.22
N ARG A 8 0.31 -14.57 -19.15
CA ARG A 8 0.10 -14.30 -20.59
C ARG A 8 -1.37 -14.54 -20.95
N ASP A 9 -1.77 -14.04 -22.11
CA ASP A 9 -3.14 -14.25 -22.60
C ASP A 9 -3.45 -15.75 -22.68
N SER A 10 -4.71 -16.12 -22.42
CA SER A 10 -5.10 -17.53 -22.30
C SER A 10 -5.21 -18.28 -23.62
N VAL A 11 -5.19 -17.59 -24.76
CA VAL A 11 -5.43 -18.15 -26.09
C VAL A 11 -4.11 -18.36 -26.83
N SER A 12 -3.30 -17.31 -26.95
CA SER A 12 -2.07 -17.33 -27.74
C SER A 12 -0.79 -17.48 -26.91
N GLY A 13 -0.87 -17.21 -25.59
CA GLY A 13 0.30 -17.16 -24.71
C GLY A 13 1.27 -16.02 -25.04
N LYS A 14 0.87 -15.09 -25.89
CA LYS A 14 1.65 -13.93 -26.33
C LYS A 14 1.04 -12.68 -25.67
N HIS A 15 1.74 -11.55 -25.65
CA HIS A 15 1.29 -10.30 -25.00
C HIS A 15 1.41 -10.24 -23.46
N HIS A 16 1.63 -9.02 -22.97
CA HIS A 16 1.95 -8.73 -21.57
C HIS A 16 0.74 -8.56 -20.64
N GLY A 17 -0.34 -9.30 -20.91
CA GLY A 17 -1.57 -9.28 -20.11
C GLY A 17 -2.43 -8.03 -20.28
N GLY A 18 -3.73 -8.16 -19.94
CA GLY A 18 -4.72 -7.11 -20.08
C GLY A 18 -5.88 -7.28 -19.11
N GLN A 19 -5.79 -6.62 -17.94
CA GLN A 19 -6.86 -6.38 -16.97
C GLN A 19 -7.65 -7.59 -16.41
N SER A 20 -7.39 -8.83 -16.81
CA SER A 20 -8.07 -9.98 -16.21
C SER A 20 -7.49 -10.31 -14.84
N ALA A 21 -8.31 -10.85 -13.94
CA ALA A 21 -7.85 -11.30 -12.62
C ALA A 21 -6.80 -12.43 -12.74
N ARG A 22 -6.94 -13.29 -13.75
CA ARG A 22 -6.02 -14.41 -14.01
C ARG A 22 -4.62 -13.90 -14.36
N GLU A 23 -4.51 -12.92 -15.25
CA GLU A 23 -3.21 -12.42 -15.69
C GLU A 23 -2.50 -11.58 -14.62
N ARG A 24 -3.24 -11.01 -13.67
CA ARG A 24 -2.69 -10.34 -12.48
C ARG A 24 -2.31 -11.30 -11.34
N THR A 25 -2.64 -12.58 -11.45
CA THR A 25 -2.35 -13.55 -10.39
C THR A 25 -0.90 -14.02 -10.52
N THR A 26 -0.11 -13.72 -9.49
CA THR A 26 1.27 -14.21 -9.34
C THR A 26 1.30 -15.36 -8.33
N TRP A 27 2.31 -16.22 -8.41
CA TRP A 27 2.61 -17.19 -7.35
C TRP A 27 3.96 -16.90 -6.74
N ILE A 28 4.16 -17.27 -5.47
CA ILE A 28 5.45 -17.14 -4.77
C ILE A 28 5.73 -18.48 -4.09
N VAL A 29 6.91 -19.04 -4.35
CA VAL A 29 7.45 -20.20 -3.64
C VAL A 29 8.75 -19.80 -2.94
N THR A 30 8.94 -20.27 -1.71
CA THR A 30 10.11 -19.93 -0.90
C THR A 30 10.43 -21.02 0.12
N ASN A 31 11.70 -21.12 0.49
CA ASN A 31 12.17 -21.92 1.63
C ASN A 31 12.35 -21.07 2.91
N ALA A 32 12.02 -19.78 2.85
CA ALA A 32 12.07 -18.88 3.99
C ALA A 32 11.26 -19.44 5.17
N LYS A 33 11.79 -19.25 6.37
CA LYS A 33 11.12 -19.61 7.63
C LYS A 33 10.35 -18.41 8.16
N ASP A 34 9.46 -18.66 9.12
CA ASP A 34 8.68 -17.61 9.80
C ASP A 34 7.79 -16.79 8.84
N LEU A 35 7.08 -17.50 7.94
CA LEU A 35 6.13 -16.89 7.01
C LEU A 35 4.90 -16.36 7.77
N ASN A 36 4.60 -15.09 7.56
CA ASN A 36 3.56 -14.37 8.29
C ASN A 36 2.19 -14.44 7.60
N GLU A 37 1.19 -13.78 8.21
CA GLU A 37 -0.18 -13.79 7.70
C GLU A 37 -0.32 -13.16 6.30
N ASN A 38 0.55 -12.23 5.90
CA ASN A 38 0.52 -11.68 4.53
C ASN A 38 0.85 -12.77 3.50
N PHE A 39 1.85 -13.61 3.77
CA PHE A 39 2.21 -14.72 2.89
C PHE A 39 1.09 -15.77 2.75
N LYS A 40 0.35 -16.04 3.84
CA LYS A 40 -0.75 -17.02 3.86
C LYS A 40 -2.00 -16.57 3.10
N LYS A 41 -2.08 -15.28 2.73
CA LYS A 41 -3.19 -14.70 1.96
C LYS A 41 -2.92 -14.80 0.46
N LYS A 42 -2.81 -13.65 -0.21
CA LYS A 42 -2.49 -13.53 -1.63
C LYS A 42 -1.33 -12.55 -1.77
N PRO A 43 -0.11 -12.97 -1.42
CA PRO A 43 1.04 -12.09 -1.47
C PRO A 43 1.30 -11.63 -2.90
N ALA A 44 1.68 -10.38 -3.06
CA ALA A 44 2.01 -9.80 -4.35
C ALA A 44 3.52 -9.86 -4.59
N ILE A 45 3.95 -9.84 -5.86
CA ILE A 45 5.38 -9.78 -6.20
C ILE A 45 6.13 -8.63 -5.50
N VAL A 46 5.44 -7.50 -5.28
CA VAL A 46 6.00 -6.32 -4.60
C VAL A 46 6.37 -6.58 -3.13
N ASP A 47 5.80 -7.61 -2.49
CA ASP A 47 6.10 -8.01 -1.11
C ASP A 47 7.50 -8.65 -0.98
N ILE A 48 8.09 -9.12 -2.08
CA ILE A 48 9.43 -9.73 -2.09
C ILE A 48 10.49 -8.70 -1.72
N PHE A 49 10.38 -7.45 -2.21
CA PHE A 49 11.35 -6.40 -1.96
C PHE A 49 11.55 -6.09 -0.47
N PRO A 50 10.52 -5.72 0.31
CA PRO A 50 10.68 -5.47 1.74
C PRO A 50 11.11 -6.73 2.52
N SER A 51 10.72 -7.92 2.05
CA SER A 51 11.17 -9.18 2.65
C SER A 51 12.67 -9.41 2.48
N LEU A 52 13.21 -9.16 1.29
CA LEU A 52 14.65 -9.23 1.03
C LEU A 52 15.42 -8.17 1.80
N MET A 53 14.91 -6.95 1.87
CA MET A 53 15.52 -5.89 2.67
C MET A 53 15.65 -6.30 4.13
N SER A 54 14.58 -6.83 4.72
CA SER A 54 14.58 -7.30 6.10
C SER A 54 15.56 -8.46 6.31
N TRP A 55 15.58 -9.44 5.40
CA TRP A 55 16.50 -10.59 5.47
C TRP A 55 17.97 -10.18 5.37
N LEU A 56 18.29 -9.28 4.45
CA LEU A 56 19.65 -8.77 4.22
C LEU A 56 20.06 -7.67 5.22
N GLN A 57 19.18 -7.30 6.15
CA GLN A 57 19.40 -6.22 7.12
C GLN A 57 19.74 -4.88 6.45
N VAL A 58 19.17 -4.62 5.28
CA VAL A 58 19.34 -3.37 4.55
C VAL A 58 18.29 -2.37 5.05
N SER A 59 18.76 -1.25 5.58
CA SER A 59 17.89 -0.13 5.99
C SER A 59 17.85 0.95 4.91
N THR A 60 16.76 1.72 4.91
CA THR A 60 16.59 2.89 4.04
C THR A 60 15.82 3.96 4.81
N SER A 61 15.77 5.17 4.28
CA SER A 61 15.07 6.27 4.92
C SER A 61 13.54 6.10 4.85
N VAL A 62 12.83 6.60 5.85
CA VAL A 62 11.36 6.45 5.98
C VAL A 62 10.61 7.00 4.76
N ASP A 63 11.07 8.10 4.19
CA ASP A 63 10.50 8.69 2.96
C ASP A 63 10.58 7.76 1.75
N LYS A 64 11.59 6.88 1.68
CA LYS A 64 11.68 5.85 0.63
C LYS A 64 10.76 4.67 0.95
N LEU A 65 10.65 4.26 2.22
CA LEU A 65 9.73 3.19 2.63
C LEU A 65 8.26 3.56 2.38
N MET A 66 7.90 4.84 2.49
CA MET A 66 6.56 5.34 2.18
C MET A 66 6.13 5.09 0.72
N GLU A 67 7.09 4.95 -0.19
CA GLU A 67 6.86 4.66 -1.62
C GLU A 67 6.94 3.14 -1.93
N VAL A 68 7.10 2.28 -0.92
CA VAL A 68 7.10 0.82 -1.07
C VAL A 68 5.69 0.28 -0.84
N ASP A 69 5.09 -0.29 -1.88
CA ASP A 69 3.72 -0.82 -1.82
C ASP A 69 3.63 -2.19 -1.10
N GLY A 70 4.74 -2.93 -1.07
CA GLY A 70 4.79 -4.28 -0.52
C GLY A 70 4.88 -4.34 1.00
N VAL A 71 4.45 -5.47 1.56
CA VAL A 71 4.54 -5.82 2.98
C VAL A 71 5.49 -7.00 3.15
N ASN A 72 6.29 -7.01 4.21
CA ASN A 72 7.19 -8.13 4.51
C ASN A 72 6.41 -9.46 4.61
N LEU A 73 6.94 -10.53 4.04
CA LEU A 73 6.36 -11.87 4.01
C LEU A 73 6.79 -12.74 5.20
N THR A 74 7.77 -12.26 5.96
CA THR A 74 8.32 -12.95 7.14
C THR A 74 8.32 -12.04 8.36
N GLY A 75 8.27 -12.62 9.56
CA GLY A 75 8.30 -11.87 10.81
C GLY A 75 7.04 -11.07 11.10
N ALA A 76 7.11 -10.23 12.12
CA ALA A 76 5.97 -9.49 12.64
C ALA A 76 5.43 -8.46 11.63
N ILE A 77 4.10 -8.40 11.53
CA ILE A 77 3.35 -7.38 10.78
C ILE A 77 2.14 -6.95 11.63
N SER A 78 1.78 -5.68 11.53
CA SER A 78 0.67 -5.12 12.31
C SER A 78 -0.64 -5.14 11.55
N ALA A 79 -0.61 -4.86 10.24
CA ALA A 79 -1.83 -4.81 9.42
C ALA A 79 -1.55 -5.10 7.95
N ILE A 80 -2.58 -5.52 7.22
CA ILE A 80 -2.56 -5.81 5.78
C ILE A 80 -3.81 -5.26 5.07
N GLU A 81 -3.89 -5.48 3.76
CA GLU A 81 -5.05 -5.17 2.91
C GLU A 81 -5.62 -3.74 3.08
N PRO A 82 -4.79 -2.68 2.90
CA PRO A 82 -5.28 -1.33 3.06
C PRO A 82 -6.26 -0.98 1.92
N ARG A 83 -7.34 -0.30 2.29
CA ARG A 83 -8.35 0.24 1.38
C ARG A 83 -8.48 1.74 1.65
N ALA A 84 -8.66 2.51 0.59
CA ALA A 84 -8.77 3.95 0.67
C ALA A 84 -9.84 4.46 -0.30
N SER A 85 -10.66 5.39 0.14
CA SER A 85 -11.65 6.07 -0.71
C SER A 85 -11.78 7.53 -0.32
N TYR A 86 -12.31 8.33 -1.26
CA TYR A 86 -12.60 9.75 -1.06
C TYR A 86 -14.07 10.01 -1.32
N LYS A 87 -14.76 10.63 -0.36
CA LYS A 87 -16.17 11.00 -0.47
C LYS A 87 -16.44 12.23 0.40
N ASN A 88 -17.22 13.18 -0.11
CA ASN A 88 -17.65 14.38 0.63
C ASN A 88 -16.47 15.11 1.31
N ASP A 89 -15.40 15.35 0.55
CA ASP A 89 -14.18 16.00 1.03
C ASP A 89 -13.47 15.32 2.22
N SER A 90 -13.82 14.06 2.47
CA SER A 90 -13.22 13.18 3.46
C SER A 90 -12.50 12.00 2.82
N ILE A 91 -11.39 11.60 3.44
CA ILE A 91 -10.70 10.35 3.15
C ILE A 91 -11.18 9.30 4.15
N HIS A 92 -11.54 8.13 3.63
CA HIS A 92 -11.89 6.95 4.42
C HIS A 92 -10.84 5.87 4.19
N LEU A 93 -10.22 5.40 5.27
CA LEU A 93 -9.23 4.34 5.24
C LEU A 93 -9.72 3.14 6.04
N GLN A 94 -9.38 1.96 5.56
CA GLN A 94 -9.61 0.69 6.23
C GLN A 94 -8.38 -0.21 6.06
N TRP A 95 -8.17 -1.11 7.00
CA TRP A 95 -7.13 -2.15 6.96
C TRP A 95 -7.62 -3.39 7.70
N THR A 96 -6.87 -4.48 7.58
CA THR A 96 -7.09 -5.68 8.39
C THR A 96 -5.97 -5.79 9.42
N ALA A 97 -6.32 -5.74 10.70
CA ALA A 97 -5.36 -5.84 11.79
C ALA A 97 -4.89 -7.29 11.96
N ILE A 98 -3.56 -7.48 11.98
CA ILE A 98 -2.92 -8.74 12.35
C ILE A 98 -2.53 -8.72 13.83
N GLN A 99 -1.94 -7.59 14.26
CA GLN A 99 -1.70 -7.28 15.67
C GLN A 99 -2.62 -6.12 16.07
N LYS A 100 -3.36 -6.27 17.17
CA LYS A 100 -4.40 -5.31 17.54
C LYS A 100 -3.86 -4.15 18.38
N GLU A 101 -2.70 -4.34 19.00
CA GLU A 101 -2.03 -3.35 19.82
C GLU A 101 -1.32 -2.28 18.98
N GLY A 102 -1.24 -1.07 19.55
CA GLY A 102 -0.50 0.05 18.98
C GLY A 102 -1.37 1.07 18.24
N THR A 103 -0.69 2.01 17.60
CA THR A 103 -1.32 3.17 16.93
C THR A 103 -0.99 3.17 15.45
N ALA A 104 -2.03 3.32 14.62
CA ALA A 104 -1.94 3.64 13.21
C ALA A 104 -1.81 5.16 13.04
N LYS A 105 -0.69 5.64 12.47
CA LYS A 105 -0.51 7.06 12.10
C LYS A 105 -0.75 7.23 10.61
N VAL A 106 -1.60 8.18 10.24
CA VAL A 106 -1.94 8.45 8.84
C VAL A 106 -1.13 9.65 8.35
N TRP A 107 -0.31 9.40 7.34
CA TRP A 107 0.45 10.39 6.60
C TRP A 107 -0.24 10.68 5.26
N LEU A 108 -0.28 11.96 4.88
CA LEU A 108 -0.90 12.42 3.65
C LEU A 108 0.09 13.26 2.84
N SER A 109 0.13 13.03 1.52
CA SER A 109 0.79 13.92 0.57
C SER A 109 -0.13 14.30 -0.58
N LYS A 110 -0.02 15.56 -1.02
CA LYS A 110 -0.67 16.09 -2.22
C LYS A 110 0.31 16.22 -3.40
N THR A 111 1.54 15.70 -3.26
CA THR A 111 2.59 15.81 -4.29
C THR A 111 2.97 14.45 -4.86
N ASN A 112 3.59 14.47 -6.05
CA ASN A 112 4.24 13.31 -6.65
C ASN A 112 5.59 13.70 -7.29
N LYS A 113 6.46 14.30 -6.50
CA LYS A 113 7.84 14.62 -6.89
C LYS A 113 8.71 13.36 -6.98
N PHE A 114 8.33 12.28 -6.29
CA PHE A 114 9.05 11.01 -6.34
C PHE A 114 9.17 10.45 -7.77
N LYS A 115 8.12 10.61 -8.60
CA LYS A 115 8.15 10.25 -10.03
C LYS A 115 9.29 10.92 -10.82
N LYS A 116 9.80 12.06 -10.36
CA LYS A 116 10.90 12.81 -10.99
C LYS A 116 12.23 12.64 -10.23
N GLY A 117 12.35 11.65 -9.34
CA GLY A 117 13.51 11.44 -8.47
C GLY A 117 13.59 12.40 -7.27
N GLY A 118 12.55 13.21 -7.03
CA GLY A 118 12.46 14.09 -5.87
C GLY A 118 11.83 13.41 -4.64
N LYS A 119 11.49 14.21 -3.63
CA LYS A 119 10.81 13.75 -2.42
C LYS A 119 9.42 14.35 -2.29
N ASP A 120 8.45 13.53 -1.89
CA ASP A 120 7.12 14.00 -1.55
C ASP A 120 7.04 14.56 -0.14
N LYS A 121 6.13 15.52 0.06
CA LYS A 121 5.91 16.12 1.37
C LYS A 121 4.76 15.39 2.06
N TYR A 122 5.08 14.60 3.05
CA TYR A 122 4.11 13.91 3.91
C TYR A 122 3.92 14.66 5.23
N SER A 123 2.69 14.68 5.73
CA SER A 123 2.36 15.18 7.07
C SER A 123 1.38 14.24 7.75
N ILE A 124 1.53 14.04 9.05
CA ILE A 124 0.54 13.31 9.85
C ILE A 124 -0.76 14.11 9.89
N VAL A 125 -1.87 13.48 9.54
CA VAL A 125 -3.20 14.11 9.51
C VAL A 125 -4.19 13.47 10.47
N ALA A 126 -3.95 12.23 10.88
CA ALA A 126 -4.83 11.51 11.80
C ALA A 126 -4.10 10.34 12.47
N THR A 127 -4.68 9.85 13.57
CA THR A 127 -4.22 8.65 14.29
C THR A 127 -5.41 7.82 14.75
N ALA A 128 -5.28 6.50 14.78
CA ALA A 128 -6.27 5.59 15.36
C ALA A 128 -5.59 4.37 15.98
N ASP A 129 -6.28 3.66 16.87
CA ASP A 129 -5.81 2.37 17.37
C ASP A 129 -5.83 1.34 16.23
N VAL A 130 -4.82 0.47 16.15
CA VAL A 130 -4.76 -0.55 15.07
C VAL A 130 -6.01 -1.44 15.09
N ALA A 131 -6.50 -1.78 16.28
CA ALA A 131 -7.73 -2.56 16.48
C ALA A 131 -9.01 -1.95 15.89
N LYS A 132 -9.04 -0.64 15.58
CA LYS A 132 -10.22 0.00 14.99
C LYS A 132 -10.44 -0.38 13.53
N GLU A 133 -9.39 -0.83 12.83
CA GLU A 133 -9.41 -1.26 11.42
C GLU A 133 -9.91 -0.21 10.41
N LYS A 134 -10.23 0.99 10.86
CA LYS A 134 -10.72 2.10 10.03
C LYS A 134 -10.47 3.45 10.67
N ILE A 135 -10.36 4.46 9.82
CA ILE A 135 -10.33 5.87 10.22
C ILE A 135 -10.90 6.72 9.09
N SER A 136 -11.49 7.86 9.43
CA SER A 136 -11.94 8.85 8.44
C SER A 136 -11.63 10.25 8.93
N PHE A 137 -11.26 11.14 8.00
CA PHE A 137 -10.92 12.51 8.31
C PHE A 137 -11.16 13.41 7.10
N GLU A 138 -11.53 14.66 7.36
CA GLU A 138 -11.67 15.69 6.33
C GLU A 138 -10.31 16.15 5.83
N VAL A 139 -10.20 16.39 4.52
CA VAL A 139 -8.97 16.95 3.94
C VAL A 139 -8.96 18.46 4.09
N LYS A 140 -8.02 18.98 4.88
CA LYS A 140 -7.84 20.43 5.05
C LYS A 140 -7.19 21.09 3.82
N GLY A 141 -7.60 22.32 3.55
CA GLY A 141 -7.06 23.18 2.49
C GLY A 141 -7.56 22.83 1.08
N ALA A 142 -6.86 23.32 0.06
CA ALA A 142 -7.27 23.12 -1.34
C ALA A 142 -7.33 21.62 -1.71
N ARG A 143 -8.41 21.23 -2.40
CA ARG A 143 -8.60 19.90 -2.97
C ARG A 143 -7.50 19.60 -3.99
N SER A 144 -6.97 18.39 -3.95
CA SER A 144 -6.02 17.86 -4.92
C SER A 144 -6.71 16.87 -5.86
N ASP A 145 -6.19 16.71 -7.08
CA ASP A 145 -6.65 15.68 -8.03
C ASP A 145 -6.31 14.26 -7.54
N PHE A 146 -5.33 14.14 -6.64
CA PHE A 146 -4.98 12.88 -6.00
C PHE A 146 -4.40 13.10 -4.60
N TYR A 147 -4.41 12.03 -3.81
CA TYR A 147 -3.72 11.94 -2.54
C TYR A 147 -2.88 10.67 -2.48
N LYS A 148 -1.64 10.79 -1.99
CA LYS A 148 -0.90 9.64 -1.47
C LYS A 148 -1.17 9.53 0.02
N VAL A 149 -1.57 8.35 0.47
CA VAL A 149 -1.79 8.04 1.88
C VAL A 149 -0.83 6.94 2.30
N VAL A 150 -0.17 7.12 3.44
CA VAL A 150 0.57 6.05 4.12
C VAL A 150 0.00 5.88 5.52
N ILE A 151 -0.27 4.65 5.90
CA ILE A 151 -0.66 4.26 7.24
C ILE A 151 0.56 3.57 7.86
N GLU A 152 1.17 4.22 8.85
CA GLU A 152 2.27 3.68 9.64
C GLU A 152 1.72 2.91 10.82
N PHE A 153 2.08 1.63 10.91
CA PHE A 153 1.80 0.74 12.03
C PHE A 153 3.10 0.36 12.76
N PRO A 154 3.03 -0.25 13.95
CA PRO A 154 4.22 -0.65 14.69
C PRO A 154 5.24 -1.50 13.92
N HIS A 155 4.79 -2.39 13.03
CA HIS A 155 5.67 -3.34 12.34
C HIS A 155 5.71 -3.21 10.81
N ASN A 156 4.85 -2.38 10.20
CA ASN A 156 4.86 -2.17 8.75
C ASN A 156 4.18 -0.87 8.32
N LEU A 157 4.46 -0.46 7.09
CA LEU A 157 3.73 0.62 6.41
C LEU A 157 2.73 0.01 5.43
N LEU A 158 1.64 0.72 5.20
CA LEU A 158 0.66 0.42 4.15
C LEU A 158 0.37 1.70 3.38
N ASN A 159 0.56 1.71 2.06
CA ASN A 159 0.30 2.89 1.23
C ASN A 159 -0.90 2.68 0.28
N ARG A 160 -1.56 3.78 -0.08
CA ARG A 160 -2.58 3.82 -1.13
C ARG A 160 -2.60 5.17 -1.84
N TRP A 161 -2.91 5.10 -3.13
CA TRP A 161 -3.23 6.26 -3.93
C TRP A 161 -4.74 6.41 -4.06
N ILE A 162 -5.19 7.63 -3.87
CA ILE A 162 -6.57 8.03 -4.06
C ILE A 162 -6.58 8.99 -5.24
N VAL A 163 -7.18 8.58 -6.36
CA VAL A 163 -7.44 9.49 -7.49
C VAL A 163 -8.83 10.07 -7.29
N VAL A 164 -8.90 11.39 -7.17
CA VAL A 164 -10.15 12.11 -6.95
C VAL A 164 -10.77 12.37 -8.31
N GLN A 165 -11.88 11.71 -8.61
CA GLN A 165 -12.62 12.00 -9.84
C GLN A 165 -13.06 13.47 -9.82
N LYS A 166 -12.93 14.14 -10.97
CA LYS A 166 -13.51 15.48 -11.13
C LYS A 166 -15.01 15.31 -11.18
N ASP A 167 -15.72 15.99 -10.27
CA ASP A 167 -17.17 16.07 -10.35
C ASP A 167 -17.51 16.79 -11.65
N SER A 168 -18.09 16.09 -12.62
CA SER A 168 -18.53 16.66 -13.90
C SER A 168 -19.60 17.77 -13.75
N ASN A 169 -20.06 18.03 -12.52
CA ASN A 169 -21.11 18.99 -12.18
C ASN A 169 -20.66 20.23 -11.39
N ARG A 170 -19.38 20.38 -11.01
CA ARG A 170 -18.91 21.68 -10.47
C ARG A 170 -18.54 22.61 -11.62
N LYS A 171 -19.55 23.32 -12.16
CA LYS A 171 -19.30 24.53 -12.97
C LYS A 171 -18.68 25.59 -12.04
N ASN A 172 -17.61 26.22 -12.52
CA ASN A 172 -17.00 27.40 -11.92
C ASN A 172 -18.02 28.52 -11.68
#